data_AF-A0A3N3DWW3-F1
#
_entry.id   AF-A0A3N3DWW3-F1
#
_cell.length_a   1.000
_cell.length_b   1.000
_cell.length_c   1.000
_cell.angle_alpha   90.00
_cell.angle_beta   90.00
_cell.angle_gamma   90.00
#
_symmetry.space_group_name_H-M   'P 1'
#
loop_
_entity.id
_entity.type
_entity.pdbx_description
1 polymer ?
#
loop_
_entity_poly.entity_id
_entity_poly.type
_entity_poly.pdbx_seq_one_letter_code
_entity_poly.pdbx_strand_id
1 'polypeptide(L)'
;MNETEFHQLADQQMQFIEEMIDDSGADIDYETSGNVMTLEFEDRSQIIINRQEPMKEIWLASRSGGFHFAYVEQQWICSKTGLELIAMVKQECEKHAGETIDWV
;
A
#
# COMPACT_ATOMS: atom_id res chain seq x y z
N MET A 1 -10.74 -14.95 8.85
CA MET A 1 -10.53 -13.61 9.42
C MET A 1 -11.87 -13.02 9.86
N ASN A 2 -12.00 -12.64 11.12
CA ASN A 2 -13.13 -11.83 11.62
C ASN A 2 -12.89 -10.32 11.38
N GLU A 3 -13.80 -9.47 11.81
CA GLU A 3 -13.70 -8.00 11.61
C GLU A 3 -12.56 -7.38 12.42
N THR A 4 -12.45 -7.70 13.71
CA THR A 4 -11.37 -7.22 14.58
C THR A 4 -9.98 -7.62 14.08
N GLU A 5 -9.83 -8.88 13.65
CA GLU A 5 -8.59 -9.39 13.03
C GLU A 5 -8.25 -8.61 11.76
N PHE A 6 -9.23 -8.29 10.92
CA PHE A 6 -9.01 -7.48 9.73
C PHE A 6 -8.47 -6.10 10.06
N HIS A 7 -9.11 -5.39 11.00
CA HIS A 7 -8.66 -4.06 11.39
C HIS A 7 -7.23 -4.07 11.93
N GLN A 8 -6.89 -5.01 12.81
CA GLN A 8 -5.55 -5.12 13.36
C GLN A 8 -4.49 -5.37 12.28
N LEU A 9 -4.75 -6.33 11.39
CA LEU A 9 -3.82 -6.67 10.30
C LEU A 9 -3.68 -5.53 9.29
N ALA A 10 -4.79 -4.85 8.96
CA ALA A 10 -4.77 -3.74 8.03
C ALA A 10 -4.10 -2.50 8.64
N ASP A 11 -4.35 -2.18 9.92
CA ASP A 11 -3.68 -1.09 10.64
C ASP A 11 -2.17 -1.31 10.70
N GLN A 12 -1.74 -2.53 11.07
CA GLN A 12 -0.33 -2.91 11.07
C GLN A 12 0.30 -2.72 9.68
N GLN A 13 -0.43 -3.09 8.64
CA GLN A 13 0.06 -2.97 7.27
C GLN A 13 0.18 -1.51 6.80
N MET A 14 -0.75 -0.64 7.18
CA MET A 14 -0.67 0.79 6.89
C MET A 14 0.50 1.42 7.64
N GLN A 15 0.64 1.16 8.94
CA GLN A 15 1.77 1.66 9.74
C GLN A 15 3.12 1.26 9.14
N PHE A 16 3.24 0.00 8.71
CA PHE A 16 4.46 -0.46 8.07
C PHE A 16 4.77 0.28 6.75
N ILE A 17 3.75 0.69 5.99
CA ILE A 17 3.96 1.50 4.77
C ILE A 17 4.44 2.90 5.13
N GLU A 18 3.86 3.53 6.17
CA GLU A 18 4.29 4.85 6.66
C GLU A 18 5.76 4.80 7.11
N GLU A 19 6.13 3.85 7.97
CA GLU A 19 7.49 3.66 8.46
C GLU A 19 8.48 3.41 7.31
N MET A 20 8.12 2.55 6.36
CA MET A 20 8.95 2.24 5.20
C MET A 20 9.20 3.46 4.30
N ILE A 21 8.22 4.36 4.16
CA ILE A 21 8.39 5.60 3.40
C ILE A 21 9.30 6.56 4.16
N ASP A 22 9.05 6.79 5.44
CA ASP A 22 9.87 7.65 6.31
C ASP A 22 11.35 7.21 6.32
N ASP A 23 11.61 5.90 6.46
CA ASP A 23 12.95 5.34 6.53
C ASP A 23 13.69 5.36 5.18
N SER A 24 12.95 5.38 4.06
CA SER A 24 13.54 5.39 2.71
C SER A 24 14.22 6.72 2.34
N GLY A 25 13.80 7.82 2.97
CA GLY A 25 14.24 9.17 2.61
C GLY A 25 13.81 9.64 1.20
N ALA A 26 12.89 8.92 0.55
CA ALA A 26 12.31 9.32 -0.73
C ALA A 26 11.42 10.56 -0.58
N ASP A 27 11.34 11.39 -1.62
CA ASP A 27 10.44 12.55 -1.65
C ASP A 27 8.99 12.11 -1.98
N ILE A 28 8.37 11.44 -1.01
CA ILE A 28 7.00 10.92 -1.08
C ILE A 28 6.25 11.42 0.15
N ASP A 29 5.26 12.27 -0.06
CA ASP A 29 4.34 12.69 0.99
C ASP A 29 3.26 11.62 1.17
N TYR A 30 2.80 11.41 2.40
CA TYR A 30 1.65 10.56 2.67
C TYR A 30 0.64 11.19 3.63
N GLU A 31 -0.64 10.93 3.39
CA GLU A 31 -1.74 11.32 4.27
C GLU A 31 -2.68 10.13 4.49
N THR A 32 -2.94 9.81 5.76
CA THR A 32 -3.92 8.80 6.16
C THR A 32 -5.18 9.46 6.71
N SER A 33 -6.31 9.25 6.04
CA SER A 33 -7.63 9.75 6.43
C SER A 33 -8.64 8.60 6.50
N GLY A 34 -8.95 8.17 7.72
CA GLY A 34 -9.86 7.06 7.98
C GLY A 34 -9.35 5.73 7.40
N ASN A 35 -9.97 5.26 6.33
CA ASN A 35 -9.64 3.99 5.68
C ASN A 35 -8.76 4.15 4.44
N VAL A 36 -8.32 5.37 4.13
CA VAL A 36 -7.59 5.71 2.92
C VAL A 36 -6.25 6.31 3.29
N MET A 37 -5.19 5.79 2.69
CA MET A 37 -3.86 6.37 2.65
C MET A 37 -3.60 6.85 1.22
N THR A 38 -3.16 8.09 1.09
CA THR A 38 -2.76 8.68 -0.18
C THR A 38 -1.26 8.93 -0.13
N LEU A 39 -0.52 8.40 -1.10
CA LEU A 39 0.88 8.73 -1.35
C LEU A 39 0.93 9.73 -2.51
N GLU A 40 1.60 10.86 -2.34
CA GLU A 40 1.76 11.90 -3.36
C GLU A 40 3.24 12.08 -3.71
N PHE A 41 3.50 12.24 -5.00
CA PHE A 41 4.85 12.34 -5.57
C PHE A 41 5.07 13.72 -6.18
N GLU A 42 6.33 14.12 -6.45
CA GLU A 42 6.67 15.43 -7.03
C GLU A 42 5.86 15.83 -8.28
N ASP A 43 5.52 14.85 -9.14
CA ASP A 43 4.74 15.08 -10.37
C ASP A 43 3.22 15.23 -10.14
N ARG A 44 2.78 15.22 -8.87
CA ARG A 44 1.40 15.24 -8.37
C ARG A 44 0.58 14.00 -8.72
N SER A 45 1.23 12.96 -9.21
CA SER A 45 0.58 11.66 -9.28
C SER A 45 0.42 11.08 -7.89
N GLN A 46 -0.52 10.13 -7.76
CA GLN A 46 -0.85 9.56 -6.47
C GLN A 46 -0.97 8.04 -6.55
N ILE A 47 -0.62 7.38 -5.45
CA ILE A 47 -1.06 6.02 -5.13
C ILE A 47 -2.08 6.13 -4.03
N ILE A 48 -3.24 5.50 -4.20
CA ILE A 48 -4.28 5.46 -3.18
C ILE A 48 -4.40 4.03 -2.67
N ILE A 49 -4.20 3.85 -1.37
CA ILE A 49 -4.29 2.56 -0.68
C ILE A 49 -5.49 2.64 0.26
N ASN A 50 -6.43 1.71 0.16
CA ASN A 50 -7.63 1.76 1.00
C ASN A 50 -8.03 0.40 1.58
N ARG A 51 -8.56 0.44 2.80
CA ARG A 51 -9.11 -0.72 3.51
C ARG A 51 -10.56 -0.96 3.06
N GLN A 52 -10.85 -2.16 2.56
CA GLN A 52 -12.19 -2.57 2.16
C GLN A 52 -12.78 -3.56 3.16
N GLU A 53 -13.32 -3.03 4.25
CA GLU A 53 -13.87 -3.82 5.37
C GLU A 53 -14.89 -4.89 4.95
N PRO A 54 -15.88 -4.64 4.05
CA PRO A 54 -16.85 -5.66 3.68
C PRO A 54 -16.22 -6.86 2.97
N MET A 55 -15.08 -6.64 2.30
CA MET A 55 -14.36 -7.63 1.50
C MET A 55 -13.19 -8.23 2.27
N LYS A 56 -12.76 -7.60 3.37
CA LYS A 56 -11.54 -7.92 4.13
C LYS A 56 -10.30 -7.90 3.25
N GLU A 57 -10.23 -6.89 2.40
CA GLU A 57 -9.15 -6.67 1.45
C GLU A 57 -8.50 -5.31 1.70
N ILE A 58 -7.25 -5.18 1.25
CA ILE A 58 -6.59 -3.89 1.01
C ILE A 58 -6.57 -3.69 -0.50
N TRP A 59 -6.91 -2.50 -0.96
CA TRP A 59 -6.86 -2.15 -2.37
C TRP A 59 -5.80 -1.08 -2.61
N LEU A 60 -5.14 -1.15 -3.77
CA LEU A 60 -4.16 -0.17 -4.23
C LEU A 60 -4.58 0.31 -5.63
N ALA A 61 -4.76 1.61 -5.79
CA ALA A 61 -4.94 2.27 -7.07
C ALA A 61 -3.68 3.08 -7.41
N SER A 62 -3.13 2.84 -8.60
CA SER A 62 -1.93 3.49 -9.13
C SER A 62 -2.13 3.80 -10.62
N ARG A 63 -1.19 4.56 -11.23
CA ARG A 63 -1.15 4.78 -12.68
C ARG A 63 -1.11 3.48 -13.49
N SER A 64 -0.59 2.40 -12.91
CA SER A 64 -0.53 1.08 -13.56
C SER A 64 -1.84 0.29 -13.47
N GLY A 65 -2.80 0.74 -12.64
CA GLY A 65 -4.12 0.12 -12.48
C GLY A 65 -4.54 -0.05 -11.01
N GLY A 66 -5.58 -0.86 -10.82
CA GLY A 66 -6.10 -1.24 -9.50
C GLY A 66 -5.73 -2.69 -9.14
N PHE A 67 -5.38 -2.90 -7.88
CA PHE A 67 -4.96 -4.19 -7.33
C PHE A 67 -5.66 -4.46 -6.00
N HIS A 68 -6.18 -5.67 -5.83
CA HIS A 68 -6.89 -6.08 -4.62
C HIS A 68 -6.10 -7.19 -3.92
N PHE A 69 -5.90 -7.03 -2.62
CA PHE A 69 -5.08 -7.91 -1.81
C PHE A 69 -5.92 -8.59 -0.73
N ALA A 70 -5.90 -9.92 -0.75
CA ALA A 70 -6.50 -10.74 0.29
C ALA A 70 -5.41 -11.28 1.20
N TYR A 71 -5.72 -11.45 2.50
CA TYR A 71 -4.77 -12.02 3.44
C TYR A 71 -4.74 -13.56 3.34
N VAL A 72 -3.63 -14.10 2.87
CA VAL A 72 -3.42 -15.53 2.60
C VAL A 72 -2.06 -15.91 3.21
N GLU A 73 -2.03 -16.99 3.99
CA GLU A 73 -0.78 -17.51 4.58
C GLU A 73 0.08 -16.45 5.32
N GLN A 74 -0.59 -15.52 6.01
CA GLN A 74 0.01 -14.39 6.75
C GLN A 74 0.55 -13.24 5.89
N GLN A 75 0.19 -13.18 4.60
CA GLN A 75 0.62 -12.13 3.68
C GLN A 75 -0.57 -11.53 2.92
N TRP A 76 -0.47 -10.26 2.54
CA TRP A 76 -1.45 -9.61 1.67
C TRP A 76 -1.10 -9.87 0.21
N ILE A 77 -1.83 -10.78 -0.44
CA ILE A 77 -1.51 -11.26 -1.79
C ILE A 77 -2.49 -10.72 -2.82
N CYS A 78 -1.97 -10.16 -3.91
CA CYS A 78 -2.75 -9.69 -5.03
C CYS A 78 -3.35 -10.87 -5.79
N SER A 79 -4.69 -10.91 -5.91
CA SER A 79 -5.38 -11.99 -6.63
C SER A 79 -5.07 -12.04 -8.14
N LYS A 80 -4.68 -10.90 -8.73
CA LYS A 80 -4.39 -10.78 -10.17
C LYS A 80 -2.93 -11.11 -10.53
N THR A 81 -1.98 -10.66 -9.71
CA THR A 81 -0.54 -10.76 -10.02
C THR A 81 0.19 -11.80 -9.18
N GLY A 82 -0.38 -12.22 -8.04
CA GLY A 82 0.29 -13.05 -7.04
C GLY A 82 1.36 -12.32 -6.24
N LEU A 83 1.59 -11.01 -6.49
CA LEU A 83 2.54 -10.22 -5.73
C LEU A 83 1.99 -9.87 -4.35
N GLU A 84 2.90 -9.80 -3.38
CA GLU A 84 2.60 -9.31 -2.05
C GLU A 84 2.45 -7.77 -2.07
N LEU A 85 1.63 -7.22 -1.17
CA LEU A 85 1.27 -5.79 -1.09
C LEU A 85 2.49 -4.88 -0.99
N ILE A 86 3.42 -5.12 -0.06
CA ILE A 86 4.62 -4.29 0.08
C ILE A 86 5.49 -4.37 -1.16
N ALA A 87 5.66 -5.55 -1.75
CA ALA A 87 6.36 -5.67 -3.02
C ALA A 87 5.70 -4.81 -4.13
N MET A 88 4.37 -4.76 -4.18
CA MET A 88 3.64 -3.90 -5.12
C MET A 88 3.83 -2.41 -4.78
N VAL A 89 3.70 -2.01 -3.52
CA VAL A 89 3.88 -0.61 -3.08
C VAL A 89 5.27 -0.11 -3.49
N LYS A 90 6.33 -0.88 -3.20
CA LYS A 90 7.70 -0.54 -3.60
C LYS A 90 7.82 -0.35 -5.11
N GLN A 91 7.29 -1.29 -5.89
CA GLN A 91 7.32 -1.23 -7.35
C GLN A 91 6.57 -0.02 -7.91
N GLU A 92 5.40 0.30 -7.37
CA GLU A 92 4.59 1.43 -7.84
C GLU A 92 5.19 2.77 -7.39
N CYS A 93 5.75 2.86 -6.18
CA CYS A 93 6.47 4.05 -5.71
C CYS A 93 7.64 4.39 -6.63
N GLU A 94 8.49 3.43 -7.01
CA GLU A 94 9.60 3.67 -7.95
C GLU A 94 9.12 4.11 -9.34
N LYS A 95 7.98 3.59 -9.82
CA LYS A 95 7.37 4.03 -11.10
C LYS A 95 6.85 5.46 -11.05
N HIS A 96 6.33 5.87 -9.89
CA HIS A 96 5.81 7.21 -9.69
C HIS A 96 6.94 8.22 -9.44
N ALA A 97 7.94 7.86 -8.63
CA ALA A 97 9.14 8.66 -8.40
C ALA A 97 10.05 8.78 -9.65
N GLY A 98 10.03 7.77 -10.51
CA GLY A 98 10.90 7.74 -11.70
C GLY A 98 12.34 7.35 -11.40
N GLU A 99 12.61 6.86 -10.19
CA GLU A 99 13.92 6.43 -9.72
C GLU A 99 13.80 5.23 -8.76
N THR A 100 14.94 4.59 -8.49
CA THR A 100 15.02 3.50 -7.51
C THR A 100 15.05 4.07 -6.10
N ILE A 101 14.33 3.44 -5.18
CA ILE A 101 14.27 3.84 -3.77
C ILE A 101 15.01 2.78 -2.94
N ASP A 102 15.87 3.21 -2.03
CA ASP A 102 16.57 2.31 -1.11
C ASP A 102 15.66 1.97 0.07
N TRP A 103 14.91 0.88 -0.06
CA TRP A 103 13.99 0.41 0.97
C TRP A 103 14.76 -0.32 2.08
N VAL A 104 14.94 0.35 3.21
CA VAL A 104 15.63 -0.15 4.41
C VAL A 104 14.79 -1.17 5.19
#